data_AF-A0A938JFH8-F1
#
_entry.id   AF-A0A938JFH8-F1
#
_cell.length_a   1.000
_cell.length_b   1.000
_cell.length_c   1.000
_cell.angle_alpha   90.00
_cell.angle_beta   90.00
_cell.angle_gamma   90.00
#
_symmetry.space_group_name_H-M   'P 1'
#
loop_
_entity.id
_entity.type
_entity.pdbx_description
1 polymer ?
#
loop_
_entity_poly.entity_id
_entity_poly.type
_entity_poly.pdbx_seq_one_letter_code
_entity_poly.pdbx_strand_id
1 'polypeptide(L)' 'MPELPPAVRGFGVTFATMFKKVVTEQYPEQADRFPPKPRFHGRHQLNRWPDGLEKCIGCELCAWACPADAILV' A
#
# COMPACT_ATOMS: atom_id res chain seq x y z
N MET A 1 -17.59 -21.08 32.73
CA MET A 1 -16.25 -20.46 32.71
C MET A 1 -16.10 -19.75 34.04
N PRO A 2 -15.20 -20.18 34.94
CA PRO A 2 -15.12 -19.64 36.28
C PRO A 2 -14.77 -18.14 36.23
N GLU A 3 -15.36 -17.39 37.17
CA GLU A 3 -15.36 -15.93 37.34
C GLU A 3 -13.96 -15.36 37.60
N LEU A 4 -13.05 -15.43 36.63
CA LEU A 4 -11.74 -14.77 36.72
C LEU A 4 -11.94 -13.24 36.75
N PRO A 5 -11.28 -12.53 37.70
CA PRO A 5 -11.30 -11.07 37.75
C PRO A 5 -10.95 -10.49 36.37
N PRO A 6 -11.64 -9.44 35.91
CA PRO A 6 -11.47 -8.90 34.56
C PRO A 6 -10.01 -8.55 34.25
N ALA A 7 -9.22 -8.15 35.25
CA ALA A 7 -7.79 -7.92 35.13
C ALA A 7 -7.01 -9.18 34.71
N VAL A 8 -7.24 -10.32 35.38
CA VAL A 8 -6.54 -11.59 35.10
C VAL A 8 -6.90 -12.12 33.72
N ARG A 9 -8.15 -11.89 33.28
CA ARG A 9 -8.60 -12.23 31.92
C ARG A 9 -7.85 -11.40 30.86
N GLY A 10 -7.66 -10.10 31.10
CA GLY A 10 -6.89 -9.21 30.23
C GLY A 10 -5.42 -9.63 30.13
N PHE A 11 -4.77 -9.87 31.26
CA PHE A 11 -3.39 -10.34 31.29
C PHE A 11 -3.21 -11.74 30.66
N GLY A 12 -4.23 -12.60 30.75
CA GLY A 12 -4.22 -13.90 30.06
C GLY A 12 -4.15 -13.76 28.53
N VAL A 13 -4.85 -12.78 27.95
CA VAL A 13 -4.81 -12.53 26.51
C VAL A 13 -3.46 -11.96 26.08
N THR A 14 -2.90 -11.02 26.84
CA THR A 14 -1.58 -10.42 26.50
C THR A 14 -0.48 -11.47 26.57
N PHE A 15 -0.46 -12.30 27.62
CA PHE A 15 0.49 -13.39 27.75
C PHE A 15 0.33 -14.43 26.62
N ALA A 16 -0.90 -14.80 26.27
CA ALA A 16 -1.16 -15.70 25.15
C ALA A 16 -0.76 -15.10 23.79
N THR A 17 -0.74 -13.78 23.65
CA THR A 17 -0.38 -13.09 22.39
C THR A 17 1.12 -12.90 22.26
N MET A 18 1.86 -12.78 23.38
CA MET A 18 3.32 -12.63 23.39
C MET A 18 4.06 -13.77 22.69
N PHE A 19 3.54 -14.99 22.77
CA PHE A 19 4.13 -16.18 22.12
C PHE A 19 3.59 -16.46 20.71
N LYS A 20 2.63 -15.66 20.21
CA LYS A 20 2.13 -15.81 18.85
C LYS A 20 3.12 -15.18 17.87
N LYS A 21 3.24 -15.78 16.69
CA LYS A 21 4.00 -15.20 15.58
C LYS A 21 3.39 -13.84 15.22
N VAL A 22 4.22 -12.80 15.25
CA VAL A 22 3.80 -11.44 14.88
C VAL A 22 3.55 -11.38 13.37
N VAL A 23 2.43 -10.79 12.96
CA VAL A 23 2.15 -10.48 11.55
C VAL A 23 2.88 -9.20 11.19
N THR A 24 4.16 -9.35 10.89
CA THR A 24 5.05 -8.26 10.45
C THR A 24 5.83 -8.67 9.21
N GLU A 25 6.24 -7.68 8.44
CA GLU A 25 7.16 -7.81 7.32
C GLU A 25 8.37 -6.92 7.58
N GLN A 26 9.57 -7.45 7.35
CA GLN A 26 10.78 -6.63 7.41
C GLN A 26 11.01 -5.98 6.05
N TYR A 27 10.65 -4.70 5.93
CA TYR A 27 10.98 -3.91 4.75
C TYR A 27 12.45 -3.46 4.81
N PRO A 28 13.25 -3.56 3.72
CA PRO A 28 12.89 -3.95 2.35
C PRO A 28 13.05 -5.45 2.02
N GLU A 29 13.63 -6.25 2.91
CA GLU A 29 14.03 -7.65 2.66
C GLU A 29 12.87 -8.60 2.34
N GLN A 30 11.67 -8.30 2.84
CA GLN A 30 10.46 -9.13 2.70
C GLN A 30 9.36 -8.44 1.89
N ALA A 31 9.70 -7.42 1.09
CA ALA A 31 8.74 -6.60 0.33
C ALA A 31 7.90 -7.39 -0.69
N ASP A 32 8.39 -8.52 -1.18
CA ASP A 32 7.69 -9.38 -2.16
C ASP A 32 6.51 -10.14 -1.56
N ARG A 33 6.39 -10.18 -0.22
CA ARG A 33 5.34 -10.97 0.46
C ARG A 33 3.94 -10.40 0.21
N PHE A 34 3.84 -9.10 -0.03
CA PHE A 34 2.60 -8.41 -0.36
C PHE A 34 2.84 -7.40 -1.50
N PRO A 35 2.83 -7.87 -2.76
CA PRO A 35 3.04 -6.97 -3.89
C PRO A 35 1.90 -5.93 -4.00
N PRO A 36 2.18 -4.72 -4.51
CA PRO A 36 1.16 -3.72 -4.79
C PRO A 36 0.05 -4.31 -5.65
N LYS A 37 -1.20 -3.99 -5.32
CA LYS A 37 -2.37 -4.46 -6.09
C LYS A 37 -2.32 -3.89 -7.52
N PRO A 38 -2.97 -4.55 -8.50
CA PRO A 38 -2.95 -4.09 -9.90
C PRO A 38 -3.43 -2.65 -10.14
N ARG A 39 -4.25 -2.09 -9.23
CA ARG A 39 -4.76 -0.71 -9.27
C ARG A 39 -4.07 0.21 -8.26
N PHE A 40 -2.84 -0.10 -7.87
CA PHE A 40 -2.08 0.76 -6.99
C PHE A 40 -1.69 2.06 -7.72
N HIS A 41 -2.05 3.20 -7.13
CA HIS A 41 -1.66 4.52 -7.63
C HIS A 41 -0.20 4.81 -7.22
N GLY A 42 0.73 4.36 -8.06
CA GLY A 42 2.16 4.56 -7.86
C GLY A 42 2.71 5.76 -8.64
N ARG A 43 3.96 5.62 -9.10
CA ARG A 43 4.62 6.63 -9.92
C ARG A 43 3.96 6.73 -11.29
N HIS A 44 3.62 7.95 -11.71
CA HIS A 44 3.15 8.24 -13.06
C HIS A 44 4.22 7.87 -14.10
N GLN A 45 3.81 7.21 -15.18
CA GLN A 45 4.70 6.79 -16.27
C GLN A 45 4.07 7.16 -17.61
N LEU A 46 4.88 7.73 -18.52
CA LEU A 46 4.47 7.98 -19.88
C LEU A 46 4.60 6.68 -20.69
N ASN A 47 3.45 6.14 -21.09
CA ASN A 47 3.40 4.90 -21.84
C ASN A 47 3.73 5.13 -23.33
N ARG A 48 4.33 4.12 -23.96
CA ARG A 48 4.64 4.09 -25.39
C ARG A 48 3.77 3.05 -26.11
N TRP A 49 3.57 3.27 -27.41
CA TRP A 49 3.02 2.28 -28.33
C TRP A 49 4.04 1.15 -28.57
N PRO A 50 3.61 -0.03 -29.09
CA PRO A 50 4.54 -1.10 -29.46
C PRO A 50 5.58 -0.65 -30.50
N ASP A 51 5.24 0.35 -31.33
CA ASP A 51 6.14 0.94 -32.32
C ASP A 51 7.18 1.91 -31.71
N GLY A 52 7.13 2.12 -30.38
CA GLY A 52 8.07 2.97 -29.65
C GLY A 52 7.69 4.45 -29.57
N LEU A 53 6.68 4.90 -30.34
CA LEU A 53 6.15 6.26 -30.24
C LEU A 53 5.44 6.48 -28.90
N GLU A 54 5.54 7.69 -28.34
CA GLU A 54 4.87 8.04 -27.09
C GLU A 54 3.35 8.14 -27.28
N LYS A 55 2.58 7.77 -26.24
CA LYS A 55 1.12 7.88 -26.27
C LYS A 55 0.63 9.31 -26.00
N CYS A 56 1.47 10.15 -25.44
CA CYS A 56 1.14 11.55 -25.17
C CYS A 56 1.13 12.35 -26.47
N ILE A 57 0.06 13.10 -26.71
CA ILE A 57 -0.06 14.04 -27.84
C ILE A 57 0.00 15.51 -27.40
N GLY A 58 0.27 15.77 -26.11
CA GLY A 58 0.30 17.14 -25.57
C GLY A 58 -1.07 17.84 -25.54
N CYS A 59 -2.16 17.11 -25.30
CA CYS A 59 -3.52 17.68 -25.31
C CYS A 59 -3.91 18.46 -24.05
N GLU A 60 -3.02 18.60 -23.06
CA GLU A 60 -3.24 19.34 -21.80
C GLU A 60 -4.38 18.82 -20.89
N LEU A 61 -5.11 17.78 -21.28
CA LEU A 61 -6.24 17.24 -20.51
C LEU A 61 -5.83 16.74 -19.11
N CYS A 62 -4.63 16.17 -18.98
CA CYS A 62 -4.13 15.71 -17.68
C CYS A 62 -3.74 16.86 -16.75
N ALA A 63 -3.23 17.97 -17.29
CA ALA A 63 -2.93 19.17 -16.52
C ALA A 63 -4.23 19.86 -16.07
N TRP A 64 -5.19 20.01 -16.99
CA TRP A 64 -6.51 20.58 -16.68
C TRP A 64 -7.29 19.79 -15.63
N ALA A 65 -7.21 18.45 -15.67
CA ALA A 65 -7.87 17.59 -14.69
C ALA A 65 -7.12 17.48 -13.35
N CYS A 66 -5.91 18.03 -13.25
CA CYS A 66 -5.08 17.89 -12.06
C CYS A 66 -5.62 18.79 -10.93
N PRO A 67 -6.04 18.24 -9.78
CA PRO A 67 -6.54 19.06 -8.66
C PRO A 67 -5.43 19.83 -7.92
N ALA A 68 -4.16 19.53 -8.21
CA ALA A 68 -2.99 20.09 -7.52
C ALA A 68 -2.07 20.89 -8.45
N ASP A 69 -2.46 21.11 -9.71
CA ASP A 69 -1.68 21.81 -10.73
C ASP A 69 -0.20 21.35 -10.82
N ALA A 70 0.02 20.04 -10.71
CA ALA A 70 1.36 19.46 -10.62
C ALA A 70 2.01 19.14 -11.99
N ILE A 71 1.26 19.32 -13.09
CA ILE A 71 1.68 18.95 -14.44
C ILE A 71 1.72 20.21 -15.29
N LEU A 72 2.85 20.43 -15.96
CA LEU A 72 3.03 21.49 -16.97
C LEU A 72 3.20 20.82 -18.34
N VAL A 73 2.64 21.45 -19.38
CA VAL A 73 2.69 20.99 -20.77
C VAL A 73 3.40 22.03 -21.62
#